data_AF-A0A7K3H9Z0-F1
#
_entry.id   AF-A0A7K3H9Z0-F1
#
_cell.length_a   1.000
_cell.length_b   1.000
_cell.length_c   1.000
_cell.angle_alpha   90.00
_cell.angle_beta   90.00
_cell.angle_gamma   90.00
#
_symmetry.space_group_name_H-M   'P 1'
#
loop_
_entity.id
_entity.type
_entity.pdbx_description
1 polymer ?
#
loop_
_entity_poly.entity_id
_entity_poly.type
_entity_poly.pdbx_seq_one_letter_code
_entity_poly.pdbx_strand_id
1 'polypeptide(L)'
;LLRLPLPAEGSAPVGYDTAVVLPLRDGAAEDLAERLLAGVDDALLLTLPGLDEIVIEIPGEDARTLTRRQDGPYTVVEDSARGTTRWRTASSGGRLEPALLADRPVEERLRPFWSVTW
;
A
#
# COMPACT_ATOMS: atom_id res chain seq x y z
N LEU A 1 6.04 18.80 -13.15
CA LEU A 1 5.35 17.94 -14.13
C LEU A 1 6.26 16.75 -14.43
N LEU A 2 5.95 15.59 -13.85
CA LEU A 2 6.55 14.32 -14.27
C LEU A 2 6.07 14.05 -15.70
N ARG A 3 7.01 13.78 -16.61
CA ARG A 3 6.71 13.42 -18.00
C ARG A 3 7.24 12.02 -18.21
N LEU A 4 6.36 11.11 -18.62
CA LEU A 4 6.80 9.77 -19.02
C LEU A 4 7.60 9.88 -20.32
N PRO A 5 8.66 9.06 -20.50
CA PRO A 5 9.44 9.05 -21.74
C PRO A 5 8.62 8.60 -22.96
N LEU A 6 7.51 7.90 -22.73
CA LEU A 6 6.54 7.46 -23.74
C LEU A 6 5.12 7.75 -23.23
N PRO A 7 4.13 7.97 -24.12
CA PRO A 7 2.73 8.08 -23.72
C PRO A 7 2.31 6.82 -22.95
N ALA A 8 1.58 6.99 -21.85
CA ALA A 8 0.91 5.85 -21.22
C ALA A 8 -0.19 5.37 -22.16
N GLU A 9 -0.21 4.08 -22.46
CA GLU A 9 -1.33 3.46 -23.17
C GLU A 9 -2.47 3.17 -22.19
N GLY A 10 -3.70 3.46 -22.61
CA GLY A 10 -4.91 3.22 -21.82
C GLY A 10 -5.28 4.34 -20.84
N SER A 11 -6.41 4.14 -20.17
CA SER A 11 -6.94 4.99 -19.10
C SER A 11 -7.15 4.14 -17.85
N ALA A 12 -7.12 4.77 -16.68
CA ALA A 12 -7.51 4.07 -15.46
C ALA A 12 -8.95 3.54 -15.58
N PRO A 13 -9.26 2.37 -14.98
CA PRO A 13 -10.63 1.88 -14.89
C PRO A 13 -11.55 2.92 -14.26
N VAL A 14 -12.85 2.85 -14.59
CA VAL A 14 -13.85 3.75 -14.02
C VAL A 14 -13.80 3.67 -12.49
N GLY A 15 -13.76 4.85 -11.84
CA GLY A 15 -13.65 4.96 -10.39
C GLY A 15 -12.21 5.15 -9.88
N TYR A 16 -11.20 5.06 -10.76
CA TYR A 16 -9.81 5.26 -10.39
C TYR A 16 -9.17 6.44 -11.14
N ASP A 17 -8.36 7.22 -10.44
CA ASP A 17 -7.57 8.31 -11.03
C ASP A 17 -6.27 7.81 -11.67
N THR A 18 -5.79 6.62 -11.31
CA THR A 18 -4.50 6.08 -11.73
C THR A 18 -4.59 4.57 -11.90
N ALA A 19 -3.88 4.05 -12.91
CA ALA A 19 -3.68 2.62 -13.11
C ALA A 19 -2.21 2.35 -13.46
N VAL A 20 -1.72 1.21 -13.01
CA VAL A 20 -0.37 0.72 -13.32
C VAL A 20 -0.52 -0.68 -13.90
N VAL A 21 -0.07 -0.85 -15.15
CA VAL A 21 -0.09 -2.15 -15.85
C VAL A 21 1.34 -2.70 -15.86
N LEU A 22 1.52 -3.89 -15.30
CA LEU A 22 2.82 -4.56 -15.21
C LEU A 22 2.75 -5.88 -15.97
N PRO A 23 3.24 -5.94 -17.22
CA PRO A 23 3.32 -7.19 -17.96
C PRO A 23 4.20 -8.20 -17.22
N LEU A 24 3.68 -9.40 -17.00
CA LEU A 24 4.43 -10.47 -16.36
C LEU A 24 5.35 -11.14 -17.40
N ARG A 25 6.55 -11.51 -16.96
CA ARG A 25 7.61 -12.01 -17.86
C ARG A 25 7.37 -13.45 -18.34
N ASP A 26 6.80 -14.29 -17.49
CA ASP A 26 6.64 -15.73 -17.66
C ASP A 26 5.65 -16.29 -16.63
N GLY A 27 5.25 -17.57 -16.79
CA GLY A 27 4.33 -18.23 -15.87
C GLY A 27 4.86 -18.34 -14.43
N ALA A 28 6.19 -18.37 -14.22
CA ALA A 28 6.73 -18.36 -12.87
C ALA A 28 6.50 -17.00 -12.16
N ALA A 29 6.47 -15.90 -12.91
CA ALA A 29 6.08 -14.59 -12.39
C ALA A 29 4.57 -14.51 -12.13
N GLU A 30 3.73 -15.17 -12.94
CA GLU A 30 2.29 -15.34 -12.68
C GLU A 30 2.05 -16.08 -11.36
N ASP A 31 2.64 -17.27 -11.20
CA ASP A 31 2.51 -18.05 -9.96
C ASP A 31 3.01 -17.27 -8.73
N LEU A 32 4.05 -16.45 -8.89
CA LEU A 32 4.56 -15.62 -7.80
C LEU A 32 3.59 -14.48 -7.47
N ALA A 33 3.04 -13.81 -8.47
CA ALA A 33 2.07 -12.73 -8.28
C ALA A 33 0.84 -13.25 -7.54
N GLU A 34 0.27 -14.38 -7.96
CA GLU A 34 -0.88 -15.00 -7.30
C GLU A 34 -0.58 -15.34 -5.84
N ARG A 35 0.57 -15.95 -5.55
CA ARG A 35 0.98 -16.23 -4.16
C ARG A 35 1.14 -14.97 -3.31
N LEU A 36 1.72 -13.90 -3.87
CA LEU A 36 1.90 -12.64 -3.15
C LEU A 36 0.55 -11.95 -2.89
N LEU A 37 -0.37 -11.97 -3.86
CA LEU A 37 -1.72 -11.44 -3.71
C LEU A 37 -2.52 -12.23 -2.65
N ALA A 38 -2.43 -13.56 -2.66
CA ALA A 38 -3.02 -14.40 -1.62
C ALA A 38 -2.42 -14.11 -0.22
N GLY A 39 -1.15 -13.71 -0.19
CA GLY A 39 -0.40 -13.34 1.00
C GLY A 39 -0.72 -11.95 1.57
N VAL A 40 -1.48 -11.10 0.88
CA VAL A 40 -1.85 -9.77 1.39
C VAL A 40 -2.63 -9.89 2.70
N ASP A 41 -2.24 -9.09 3.68
CA ASP A 41 -2.82 -9.03 5.02
C ASP A 41 -3.03 -7.58 5.49
N ASP A 42 -3.53 -7.46 6.72
CA ASP A 42 -3.86 -6.20 7.39
C ASP A 42 -2.69 -5.22 7.46
N ALA A 43 -1.43 -5.69 7.37
CA ALA A 43 -0.26 -4.85 7.56
C ALA A 43 -0.19 -3.69 6.55
N LEU A 44 -0.65 -3.88 5.31
CA LEU A 44 -0.71 -2.79 4.33
C LEU A 44 -1.65 -1.67 4.78
N LEU A 45 -2.84 -2.02 5.25
CA LEU A 45 -3.83 -1.04 5.75
C LEU A 45 -3.38 -0.38 7.07
N LEU A 46 -2.59 -1.07 7.89
CA LEU A 46 -2.03 -0.51 9.13
C LEU A 46 -0.84 0.42 8.88
N THR A 47 -0.02 0.14 7.88
CA THR A 47 1.22 0.88 7.59
C THR A 47 1.03 2.03 6.61
N LEU A 48 -0.01 1.98 5.77
CA LEU A 48 -0.35 3.00 4.79
C LEU A 48 -1.62 3.77 5.20
N PRO A 49 -1.51 4.83 6.02
CA PRO A 49 -2.67 5.55 6.57
C PRO A 49 -3.54 6.22 5.51
N GLY A 50 -3.05 6.41 4.28
CA GLY A 50 -3.86 6.92 3.16
C GLY A 50 -4.67 5.87 2.39
N LEU A 51 -4.55 4.58 2.75
CA LEU A 51 -5.19 3.47 2.06
C LEU A 51 -6.37 2.92 2.86
N ASP A 52 -7.60 3.15 2.40
CA ASP A 52 -8.82 2.73 3.11
C ASP A 52 -9.35 1.36 2.67
N GLU A 53 -9.05 0.95 1.43
CA GLU A 53 -9.54 -0.28 0.82
C GLU A 53 -8.48 -0.92 -0.08
N ILE A 54 -8.49 -2.25 -0.10
CA ILE A 54 -7.75 -3.08 -1.06
C ILE A 54 -8.77 -4.06 -1.66
N VAL A 55 -8.88 -4.07 -2.99
CA VAL A 55 -9.64 -5.08 -3.73
C VAL A 55 -8.66 -5.91 -4.54
N ILE A 56 -8.75 -7.23 -4.39
CA ILE A 56 -7.91 -8.20 -5.09
C ILE A 56 -8.82 -9.06 -5.97
N GLU A 57 -8.57 -9.01 -7.28
CA GLU A 57 -9.29 -9.79 -8.28
C GLU A 57 -8.30 -10.72 -8.98
N ILE A 58 -8.51 -12.03 -8.84
CA ILE A 58 -7.72 -13.07 -9.52
C ILE A 58 -8.66 -13.79 -10.50
N PRO A 59 -8.25 -14.03 -11.76
CA PRO A 59 -9.09 -14.71 -12.73
C PRO A 59 -9.57 -16.08 -12.23
N GLY A 60 -10.89 -16.28 -12.18
CA GLY A 60 -11.50 -17.53 -11.72
C GLY A 60 -11.77 -17.61 -10.22
N GLU A 61 -11.43 -16.58 -9.46
CA GLU A 61 -11.75 -16.45 -8.03
C GLU A 61 -12.76 -15.32 -7.78
N ASP A 62 -13.47 -15.39 -6.66
CA ASP A 62 -14.27 -14.27 -6.16
C ASP A 62 -13.35 -13.15 -5.68
N ALA A 63 -13.76 -11.89 -5.89
CA ALA A 63 -12.98 -10.74 -5.43
C ALA A 63 -12.84 -10.75 -3.89
N ARG A 64 -11.61 -10.53 -3.41
CA ARG A 64 -11.31 -10.36 -1.98
C ARG A 64 -11.11 -8.88 -1.68
N THR A 65 -11.93 -8.35 -0.79
CA THR A 65 -11.85 -6.98 -0.29
C THR A 65 -11.33 -6.96 1.15
N LEU A 66 -10.40 -6.05 1.44
CA LEU A 66 -9.98 -5.64 2.77
C LEU A 66 -10.31 -4.15 2.94
N THR A 67 -11.03 -3.79 3.99
CA THR A 67 -11.31 -2.39 4.32
C THR A 67 -10.82 -2.02 5.70
N ARG A 68 -10.48 -0.75 5.89
CA ARG A 68 -10.06 -0.19 7.17
C ARG A 68 -11.04 0.88 7.63
N ARG A 69 -11.36 0.87 8.92
CA ARG A 69 -12.04 1.97 9.59
C ARG A 69 -11.50 2.22 10.98
N GLN A 70 -11.71 3.42 11.49
CA GLN A 70 -11.45 3.74 12.89
C GLN A 70 -12.67 3.47 13.78
N ASP A 71 -12.43 2.91 14.96
CA ASP A 71 -13.44 2.61 15.98
C ASP A 71 -12.88 2.92 17.37
N GLY A 72 -13.05 4.17 17.80
CA GLY A 72 -12.46 4.67 19.04
C GLY A 72 -10.93 4.57 19.01
N PRO A 73 -10.29 3.88 19.97
CA PRO A 73 -8.84 3.70 19.99
C PRO A 73 -8.35 2.54 19.10
N TYR A 74 -9.23 1.90 18.33
CA TYR A 74 -8.91 0.73 17.53
C TYR A 74 -9.02 1.00 16.03
N THR A 75 -8.04 0.52 15.27
CA THR A 75 -8.16 0.35 13.83
C THR A 75 -8.81 -1.02 13.57
N VAL A 76 -9.94 -1.03 12.88
CA VAL A 76 -10.64 -2.26 12.52
C VAL A 76 -10.38 -2.56 11.05
N VAL A 77 -9.90 -3.76 10.76
CA VAL A 77 -9.73 -4.28 9.42
C VAL A 77 -10.77 -5.37 9.19
N GLU A 78 -11.54 -5.23 8.12
CA GLU A 78 -12.55 -6.20 7.69
C GLU A 78 -12.07 -6.83 6.38
N ASP A 79 -11.74 -8.11 6.43
CA ASP A 79 -11.31 -8.92 5.29
C ASP A 79 -12.43 -9.89 4.91
N SER A 80 -12.97 -9.74 3.71
CA SER A 80 -14.03 -10.60 3.17
C SER A 80 -13.70 -12.10 3.21
N ALA A 81 -12.42 -12.48 3.16
CA ALA A 81 -11.98 -13.88 3.19
C ALA A 81 -11.56 -14.37 4.58
N ARG A 82 -11.18 -13.48 5.50
CA ARG A 82 -10.58 -13.85 6.81
C ARG A 82 -11.34 -13.32 8.03
N GLY A 83 -12.37 -12.50 7.82
CA GLY A 83 -13.18 -11.89 8.86
C GLY A 83 -12.62 -10.56 9.37
N THR A 84 -13.01 -10.19 10.58
CA THR A 84 -12.70 -8.87 11.16
C THR A 84 -11.61 -8.97 12.23
N THR A 85 -10.59 -8.13 12.12
CA THR A 85 -9.52 -7.97 13.11
C THR A 85 -9.56 -6.57 13.72
N ARG A 86 -9.38 -6.46 15.04
CA ARG A 86 -9.28 -5.18 15.74
C ARG A 86 -7.86 -4.98 16.25
N TRP A 87 -7.22 -3.92 15.78
CA TRP A 87 -5.85 -3.54 16.11
C TRP A 87 -5.86 -2.34 17.04
N ARG A 88 -4.95 -2.33 18.01
CA ARG A 88 -4.62 -1.14 18.77
C ARG A 88 -3.24 -0.70 18.34
N THR A 89 -3.17 0.32 17.52
CA THR A 89 -1.90 0.83 17.00
C THR A 89 -1.45 2.06 17.78
N ALA A 90 -0.14 2.22 17.88
CA ALA A 90 0.49 3.46 18.29
C ALA A 90 1.37 3.96 17.15
N SER A 91 1.23 5.24 16.83
CA SER A 91 2.05 5.88 15.81
C SER A 91 2.80 7.05 16.42
N SER A 92 4.06 7.19 16.04
CA SER A 92 4.87 8.36 16.35
C SER A 92 5.54 8.83 15.08
N GLY A 93 5.73 10.13 14.95
CA GLY A 93 6.42 10.71 13.82
C GLY A 93 6.93 12.09 14.16
N GLY A 94 7.68 12.66 13.23
CA GLY A 94 8.21 14.00 13.41
C GLY A 94 9.22 14.37 12.35
N ARG A 95 9.91 15.47 12.61
CA ARG A 95 11.00 15.97 11.79
C ARG A 95 12.32 15.76 12.53
N LEU A 96 13.32 15.23 11.84
CA LEU A 96 14.69 15.15 12.30
C LEU A 96 15.37 16.51 12.14
N GLU A 97 16.18 16.85 13.14
CA GLU A 97 17.07 18.01 13.05
C GLU A 97 18.07 17.81 11.92
N PRO A 98 18.32 18.82 11.06
CA PRO A 98 19.21 18.67 9.90
C PRO A 98 20.62 18.15 10.24
N ALA A 99 21.13 18.49 11.43
CA ALA A 99 22.43 18.03 11.90
C ALA A 99 22.53 16.50 12.05
N LEU A 100 21.41 15.82 12.36
CA LEU A 100 21.36 14.35 12.46
C LEU A 100 21.45 13.68 11.09
N LEU A 101 21.21 14.42 10.01
CA LEU A 101 21.23 13.93 8.63
C LEU A 101 22.48 14.39 7.87
N ALA A 102 23.44 15.06 8.52
CA ALA A 102 24.58 15.70 7.87
C ALA A 102 25.36 14.75 6.94
N ASP A 103 25.52 13.50 7.37
CA ASP A 103 26.30 12.47 6.65
C ASP A 103 25.43 11.57 5.75
N ARG A 104 24.15 11.92 5.54
CA ARG A 104 23.22 11.14 4.70
C ARG A 104 23.20 11.66 3.25
N PRO A 105 22.85 10.80 2.27
CA PRO A 105 22.61 11.22 0.89
C PRO A 105 21.62 12.39 0.77
N VAL A 106 21.67 13.12 -0.35
CA VAL A 106 20.85 14.33 -0.54
C VAL A 106 19.36 14.02 -0.49
N GLU A 107 18.92 12.88 -1.01
CA GLU A 107 17.54 12.42 -1.00
C GLU A 107 17.00 12.27 0.42
N GLU A 108 17.82 11.77 1.34
CA GLU A 108 17.46 11.58 2.74
C GLU A 108 17.47 12.91 3.51
N ARG A 109 18.45 13.78 3.26
CA ARG A 109 18.47 15.14 3.87
C ARG A 109 17.27 15.98 3.46
N LEU A 110 16.75 15.80 2.26
CA LEU A 110 15.55 16.46 1.76
C LEU A 110 14.24 15.84 2.28
N ARG A 111 14.31 14.68 2.95
CA ARG A 111 13.17 13.98 3.56
C ARG A 111 13.38 13.77 5.06
N PRO A 112 13.46 14.85 5.86
CA PRO A 112 13.75 14.76 7.28
C PRO A 112 12.57 14.27 8.12
N PHE A 113 11.51 13.76 7.50
CA PHE A 113 10.33 13.29 8.22
C PHE A 113 10.44 11.80 8.48
N TRP A 114 10.09 11.39 9.69
CA TRP A 114 10.05 9.99 10.08
C TRP A 114 8.66 9.66 10.62
N SER A 115 8.29 8.40 10.48
CA SER A 115 7.07 7.83 11.06
C SER A 115 7.32 6.37 11.42
N VAL A 116 6.78 5.94 12.55
CA VAL A 116 6.76 4.54 13.00
C VAL A 116 5.35 4.23 13.48
N THR A 117 4.83 3.06 13.11
CA THR A 117 3.57 2.50 13.61
C THR A 117 3.85 1.09 14.13
N TRP A 118 3.31 0.75 15.30
CA TRP A 118 3.36 -0.59 15.90
C TRP A 118 2.05 -0.94 16.60
#